data_AF-A0A2I0NZG1-F1
#
_entry.id   AF-A0A2I0NZG1-F1
#
_cell.length_a   1.000
_cell.length_b   1.000
_cell.length_c   1.000
_cell.angle_alpha   90.00
_cell.angle_beta   90.00
_cell.angle_gamma   90.00
#
_symmetry.space_group_name_H-M   'P 1'
#
loop_
_entity.id
_entity.type
_entity.pdbx_description
1 polymer ?
#
loop_
_entity_poly.entity_id
_entity_poly.type
_entity_poly.pdbx_seq_one_letter_code
_entity_poly.pdbx_strand_id
1 'polypeptide(L)'
;LDIGHAHVNGCLPQFLHDGASRYHYLYDCKGISEAHLEIGQGSIHFAPVATAMYAHGARGVVDVPTYRGAYNSIRALRHFGIG
;
A
#
# COMPACT_ATOMS: atom_id res chain seq x y z
N LEU A 1 0.80 9.57 -1.69
CA LEU A 1 1.93 8.63 -1.87
C LEU A 1 1.39 7.43 -2.62
N ASP A 2 1.86 7.22 -3.84
CA ASP A 2 1.67 5.94 -4.49
C ASP A 2 2.71 4.96 -3.96
N ILE A 3 2.28 3.89 -3.28
CA ILE A 3 3.21 2.98 -2.62
C ILE A 3 3.85 2.00 -3.59
N GLY A 4 3.20 1.69 -4.72
CA GLY A 4 3.75 0.78 -5.72
C GLY A 4 4.87 1.44 -6.51
N HIS A 5 4.64 2.67 -6.99
CA HIS A 5 5.70 3.48 -7.60
C HIS A 5 6.89 3.65 -6.66
N ALA A 6 6.63 3.98 -5.39
CA ALA A 6 7.71 4.14 -4.41
C ALA A 6 8.45 2.82 -4.11
N HIS A 7 7.76 1.68 -4.12
CA HIS A 7 8.36 0.36 -3.90
C HIS A 7 9.26 -0.04 -5.07
N VAL A 8 8.76 0.10 -6.32
CA VAL A 8 9.51 -0.21 -7.54
C VAL A 8 10.77 0.66 -7.65
N ASN A 9 10.70 1.92 -7.21
CA ASN A 9 11.85 2.84 -7.17
C ASN A 9 12.74 2.67 -5.92
N GLY A 10 12.44 1.72 -5.02
CA GLY A 10 13.26 1.45 -3.83
C GLY A 10 13.24 2.53 -2.75
N CYS A 11 12.29 3.48 -2.82
CA CYS A 11 12.22 4.65 -1.93
C CYS A 11 11.04 4.62 -0.96
N LEU A 12 10.19 3.58 -1.00
CA LEU A 12 9.05 3.43 -0.10
C LEU A 12 9.41 3.58 1.39
N PRO A 13 10.46 2.93 1.94
CA PRO A 13 10.78 3.06 3.36
C PRO A 13 11.02 4.50 3.81
N GLN A 14 11.72 5.30 3.00
CA GLN A 14 12.02 6.70 3.32
C GLN A 14 10.74 7.56 3.28
N PHE A 15 9.89 7.37 2.27
CA PHE A 15 8.61 8.10 2.19
C PHE A 15 7.66 7.78 3.34
N LEU A 16 7.66 6.52 3.81
CA LEU A 16 6.90 6.11 4.98
C LEU A 16 7.45 6.75 6.27
N HIS A 17 8.77 6.76 6.46
CA HIS A 17 9.43 7.38 7.61
C HIS A 17 9.15 8.89 7.70
N ASP A 18 9.25 9.59 6.57
CA ASP A 18 9.09 11.06 6.54
C ASP A 18 7.63 11.50 6.62
N GLY A 19 6.67 10.57 6.59
CA GLY A 19 5.25 10.90 6.54
C GLY A 19 4.90 11.76 5.31
N ALA A 20 5.56 11.51 4.18
CA ALA A 20 5.57 12.38 3.00
C ALA A 20 4.19 12.65 2.38
N SER A 21 3.16 11.91 2.78
CA SER A 21 1.78 12.14 2.37
C SER A 21 0.79 11.61 3.40
N ARG A 22 -0.34 12.34 3.55
CA ARG A 22 -1.50 11.90 4.34
C ARG A 22 -2.47 11.01 3.56
N TYR A 23 -2.24 10.77 2.26
CA TYR A 23 -3.09 9.93 1.41
C TYR A 23 -2.24 8.94 0.63
N HIS A 24 -2.52 7.64 0.77
CA HIS A 24 -1.76 6.57 0.12
C HIS A 24 -2.65 5.84 -0.90
N TYR A 25 -2.16 5.66 -2.12
CA TYR A 25 -2.76 4.72 -3.08
C TYR A 25 -2.22 3.34 -2.73
N LEU A 26 -3.11 2.40 -2.42
CA LEU A 26 -2.81 1.09 -1.87
C LEU A 26 -3.12 0.01 -2.90
N TYR A 27 -2.07 -0.67 -3.33
CA TYR A 27 -2.10 -1.89 -4.12
C TYR A 27 -0.78 -2.61 -3.86
N ASP A 28 -0.72 -3.90 -4.19
CA ASP A 28 0.53 -4.64 -4.15
C ASP A 28 1.15 -4.70 -5.54
N CYS A 29 2.46 -4.88 -5.61
CA CYS A 29 3.18 -5.00 -6.88
C CYS A 29 4.33 -5.99 -6.73
N LYS A 30 4.84 -6.53 -7.85
CA LYS A 30 5.81 -7.64 -7.82
C LYS A 30 7.10 -7.28 -8.54
N GLY A 31 8.21 -7.23 -7.78
CA GLY A 31 9.52 -6.89 -8.31
C GLY A 31 9.52 -5.47 -8.88
N ILE A 32 9.91 -5.34 -10.15
CA ILE A 32 9.94 -4.05 -10.87
C ILE A 32 8.64 -3.77 -11.65
N SER A 33 7.64 -4.65 -11.55
CA SER A 33 6.37 -4.47 -12.25
C SER A 33 5.45 -3.57 -11.44
N GLU A 34 4.96 -2.50 -12.06
CA GLU A 34 3.92 -1.62 -11.51
C GLU A 34 2.51 -2.22 -11.68
N ALA A 35 2.39 -3.55 -11.65
CA ALA A 35 1.09 -4.19 -11.67
C ALA A 35 0.29 -3.81 -10.41
N HIS A 36 -0.96 -3.41 -10.58
CA HIS A 36 -1.88 -3.11 -9.50
C HIS A 36 -2.54 -4.40 -8.99
N LEU A 37 -1.80 -5.15 -8.19
CA LEU A 37 -2.25 -6.44 -7.64
C LEU A 37 -3.05 -6.24 -6.35
N GLU A 38 -3.85 -7.26 -6.02
CA GLU A 38 -4.52 -7.35 -4.73
C GLU A 38 -3.48 -7.37 -3.59
N ILE A 39 -3.84 -6.76 -2.46
CA ILE A 39 -2.99 -6.71 -1.27
C ILE A 39 -2.61 -8.13 -0.84
N GLY A 40 -1.30 -8.42 -0.76
CA GLY A 40 -0.76 -9.72 -0.41
C GLY A 40 -0.47 -10.65 -1.61
N GLN A 41 -0.68 -10.21 -2.84
CA GLN A 41 -0.32 -10.95 -4.06
C GLN A 41 1.02 -10.50 -4.67
N GLY A 42 1.68 -9.51 -4.08
CA GLY A 42 2.94 -8.98 -4.55
C GLY A 42 4.07 -9.11 -3.51
N SER A 43 4.87 -8.07 -3.41
CA SER A 43 6.12 -8.03 -2.66
C SER A 43 6.22 -6.85 -1.70
N ILE A 44 5.20 -5.99 -1.62
CA ILE A 44 5.18 -4.89 -0.67
C ILE A 44 4.91 -5.43 0.73
N HIS A 45 5.75 -5.03 1.69
CA HIS A 45 5.57 -5.38 3.09
C HIS A 45 4.57 -4.40 3.75
N PHE A 46 3.33 -4.84 3.94
CA PHE A 46 2.26 -3.97 4.44
C PHE A 46 2.31 -3.65 5.94
N ALA A 47 3.04 -4.42 6.75
CA ALA A 47 3.18 -4.10 8.17
C ALA A 47 3.85 -2.73 8.41
N PRO A 48 5.02 -2.41 7.81
CA PRO A 48 5.58 -1.06 7.82
C PRO A 48 4.66 0.03 7.26
N VAL A 49 3.92 -0.27 6.19
CA VAL A 49 2.96 0.67 5.59
C VAL A 49 1.89 1.04 6.62
N ALA A 50 1.30 0.03 7.27
CA ALA A 50 0.29 0.24 8.31
C ALA A 50 0.84 1.05 9.48
N THR A 51 2.01 0.68 10.02
CA THR A 51 2.67 1.42 11.11
C THR A 51 2.85 2.90 10.76
N ALA A 52 3.34 3.21 9.57
CA ALA A 52 3.52 4.59 9.11
C ALA A 52 2.18 5.31 8.90
N MET A 53 1.17 4.63 8.35
CA MET A 53 -0.16 5.21 8.20
C MET A 53 -0.75 5.63 9.56
N TYR A 54 -0.61 4.80 10.59
CA TYR A 54 -1.07 5.18 11.94
C TYR A 54 -0.24 6.32 12.53
N ALA A 55 1.09 6.21 12.50
CA ALA A 55 1.99 7.21 13.07
C ALA A 55 1.77 8.60 12.45
N HIS A 56 1.45 8.63 11.16
CA HIS A 56 1.22 9.86 10.41
C HIS A 56 -0.26 10.11 10.08
N GLY A 57 -1.22 9.46 10.75
CA GLY A 57 -2.66 9.68 10.52
C GLY A 57 -3.06 9.70 9.03
N ALA A 58 -2.43 8.86 8.21
CA ALA A 58 -2.64 8.80 6.77
C ALA A 58 -3.85 7.92 6.44
N ARG A 59 -4.51 8.23 5.33
CA ARG A 59 -5.66 7.49 4.80
C ARG A 59 -5.26 6.73 3.54
N GLY A 60 -5.89 5.58 3.31
CA GLY A 60 -5.65 4.74 2.15
C GLY A 60 -6.78 4.81 1.13
N VAL A 61 -6.45 4.75 -0.15
CA VAL A 61 -7.38 4.47 -1.25
C VAL A 61 -6.91 3.18 -1.91
N VAL A 62 -7.76 2.17 -1.97
CA VAL A 62 -7.44 0.92 -2.68
C VAL A 62 -7.49 1.18 -4.18
N ASP A 63 -6.37 0.98 -4.87
CA ASP A 63 -6.18 1.29 -6.29
C ASP A 63 -5.84 0.04 -7.10
N VAL A 64 -6.87 -0.77 -7.35
CA VAL A 64 -6.77 -2.03 -8.12
C VAL A 64 -7.86 -2.08 -9.19
N PRO A 65 -7.63 -2.75 -10.34
CA PRO A 65 -8.43 -2.52 -11.55
C PRO A 65 -9.82 -3.17 -11.52
N THR A 66 -10.18 -3.93 -10.48
CA THR A 66 -11.46 -4.64 -10.42
C THR A 66 -12.12 -4.53 -9.05
N TYR A 67 -13.46 -4.54 -9.05
CA TYR A 67 -14.25 -4.57 -7.81
C TYR A 67 -13.88 -5.75 -6.90
N ARG A 68 -13.74 -6.95 -7.47
CA ARG A 68 -13.32 -8.15 -6.73
C ARG A 68 -11.96 -7.96 -6.08
N GLY A 69 -11.00 -7.40 -6.82
CA GLY A 69 -9.69 -7.10 -6.28
C GLY A 69 -9.74 -6.06 -5.16
N ALA A 70 -10.58 -5.04 -5.30
CA ALA A 70 -10.76 -4.02 -4.26
C ALA A 70 -11.35 -4.63 -2.97
N TYR A 71 -12.38 -5.47 -3.11
CA TYR A 71 -13.00 -6.19 -2.00
C TYR A 71 -11.99 -7.09 -1.27
N ASN A 72 -11.21 -7.88 -2.01
CA ASN A 72 -10.17 -8.74 -1.43
C ASN A 72 -9.09 -7.93 -0.72
N SER A 73 -8.67 -6.82 -1.33
CA SER A 73 -7.67 -5.91 -0.78
C SER A 73 -8.11 -5.29 0.55
N ILE A 74 -9.36 -4.82 0.64
CA ILE A 74 -9.93 -4.32 1.90
C ILE A 74 -9.93 -5.41 2.98
N ARG A 75 -10.30 -6.65 2.62
CA ARG A 75 -10.26 -7.77 3.58
C ARG A 75 -8.83 -8.04 4.07
N ALA A 76 -7.85 -8.03 3.17
CA ALA A 76 -6.45 -8.25 3.52
C ALA A 76 -5.90 -7.12 4.42
N LEU A 77 -6.23 -5.86 4.11
CA LEU A 77 -5.79 -4.68 4.87
C LEU A 77 -6.23 -4.71 6.34
N ARG A 78 -7.38 -5.31 6.64
CA ARG A 78 -7.86 -5.50 8.03
C ARG A 78 -6.92 -6.34 8.89
N HIS A 79 -6.12 -7.24 8.30
CA HIS A 79 -5.11 -7.99 9.05
C HIS A 79 -3.99 -7.09 9.58
N PHE A 80 -3.81 -5.91 8.98
CA PHE A 80 -2.89 -4.86 9.43
C PHE A 80 -3.62 -3.74 10.20
N GLY A 81 -4.91 -3.94 10.50
CA GLY A 81 -5.81 -2.98 11.14
C GLY A 81 -6.29 -1.82 10.26
N ILE A 82 -5.82 -1.74 9.00
CA ILE A 82 -6.23 -0.68 8.08
C ILE A 82 -7.68 -0.96 7.67
N GLY A 83 -8.61 -0.12 8.08
CA GLY A 83 -10.05 -0.31 7.90
C GLY A 83 -10.85 0.98 7.83
#